data_AF-A0AAU3EY70-F1
#
_entry.id   AF-A0AAU3EY70-F1
#
_cell.length_a   1.000
_cell.length_b   1.000
_cell.length_c   1.000
_cell.angle_alpha   90.00
_cell.angle_beta   90.00
_cell.angle_gamma   90.00
#
_symmetry.space_group_name_H-M   'P 1'
#
loop_
_entity.id
_entity.type
_entity.pdbx_description
1 polymer ?
#
loop_
_entity_poly.entity_id
_entity_poly.type
_entity_poly.pdbx_seq_one_letter_code
_entity_poly.pdbx_strand_id
1 'polypeptide(L)'
;MLDSATAQFIEAVGKLPPDTLVAVFDHALRLHRSGGREASRALRLSASEFSEIDHAVRSTLLPRADQLDAFRTGLHSDAKAVCCIAARAIHTRAKCAEAHYRVLIEPFAAAGVDTPAHPATPPS
;
A
#
# COMPACT_ATOMS: atom_id res chain seq x y z
N MET A 1 -6.63 -0.56 16.43
CA MET A 1 -5.16 -0.50 16.60
C MET A 1 -4.53 -1.27 15.46
N LEU A 2 -3.61 -0.64 14.73
CA LEU A 2 -2.89 -1.29 13.62
C LEU A 2 -1.97 -2.40 14.15
N ASP A 3 -1.92 -3.52 13.44
CA ASP A 3 -0.93 -4.55 13.70
C ASP A 3 0.49 -4.06 13.35
N SER A 4 1.50 -4.66 13.98
CA SER A 4 2.89 -4.25 13.86
C SER A 4 3.39 -4.23 12.41
N ALA A 5 2.96 -5.20 11.59
CA ALA A 5 3.43 -5.31 10.20
C ALA A 5 2.82 -4.21 9.33
N THR A 6 1.55 -3.88 9.53
CA THR A 6 0.89 -2.74 8.88
C THR A 6 1.56 -1.42 9.27
N ALA A 7 1.87 -1.22 10.56
CA ALA A 7 2.54 -0.01 11.03
C ALA A 7 3.95 0.15 10.44
N GLN A 8 4.75 -0.93 10.43
CA GLN A 8 6.10 -0.95 9.84
C GLN A 8 6.08 -0.63 8.35
N PHE A 9 5.13 -1.21 7.60
CA PHE A 9 4.95 -0.89 6.19
C PHE A 9 4.63 0.59 5.98
N ILE A 10 3.71 1.16 6.77
CA ILE A 10 3.34 2.58 6.65
C ILE A 10 4.56 3.48 6.93
N GLU A 11 5.36 3.15 7.94
CA GLU A 11 6.59 3.87 8.22
C GLU A 11 7.60 3.78 7.05
N ALA A 12 7.75 2.59 6.46
CA ALA A 12 8.65 2.38 5.33
C ALA A 12 8.24 3.19 4.10
N VAL A 13 6.95 3.17 3.72
CA VAL A 13 6.47 3.94 2.56
C VAL A 13 6.58 5.45 2.79
N GLY A 14 6.50 5.90 4.04
CA GLY A 14 6.74 7.30 4.42
C GLY A 14 8.16 7.81 4.12
N LYS A 15 9.13 6.91 3.98
CA LYS A 15 10.53 7.21 3.71
C LYS A 15 10.91 7.04 2.23
N LEU A 16 9.98 6.57 1.39
CA LEU A 16 10.28 6.32 -0.02
C LEU A 16 10.63 7.60 -0.79
N PRO A 17 11.63 7.57 -1.67
CA PRO A 17 11.90 8.64 -2.61
C PRO A 17 10.71 8.94 -3.55
N PRO A 18 10.53 10.19 -4.03
CA PRO A 18 9.42 10.55 -4.91
C PRO A 18 9.37 9.73 -6.22
N ASP A 19 10.51 9.48 -6.85
CA ASP A 19 10.65 8.67 -8.06
C ASP A 19 10.24 7.20 -7.82
N THR A 20 10.54 6.66 -6.63
CA THR A 20 10.09 5.33 -6.22
C THR A 20 8.57 5.29 -6.05
N LEU A 21 7.97 6.31 -5.43
CA LEU A 21 6.51 6.41 -5.30
C LEU A 21 5.80 6.50 -6.66
N VAL A 22 6.40 7.20 -7.62
CA VAL A 22 5.95 7.25 -9.01
C VAL A 22 5.98 5.85 -9.64
N ALA A 23 7.12 5.15 -9.54
CA ALA A 23 7.26 3.80 -10.10
C ALA A 23 6.27 2.81 -9.49
N VAL A 24 6.08 2.86 -8.17
CA VAL A 24 5.09 2.07 -7.44
C VAL A 24 3.68 2.36 -7.93
N PHE A 25 3.30 3.63 -8.03
CA PHE A 25 1.96 4.01 -8.49
C PHE A 25 1.69 3.57 -9.93
N ASP A 26 2.63 3.82 -10.85
CA ASP A 26 2.49 3.45 -12.24
C ASP A 26 2.42 1.92 -12.41
N HIS A 27 3.17 1.16 -11.59
CA HIS A 27 3.06 -0.30 -11.54
C HIS A 27 1.70 -0.75 -10.99
N ALA A 28 1.24 -0.16 -9.89
CA ALA A 28 -0.08 -0.45 -9.34
C ALA A 28 -1.20 -0.17 -10.35
N LEU A 29 -1.10 0.90 -11.15
CA LEU A 29 -2.07 1.18 -12.21
C LEU A 29 -2.09 0.12 -13.31
N ARG A 30 -0.93 -0.42 -13.70
CA ARG A 30 -0.86 -1.54 -14.66
C ARG A 30 -1.57 -2.77 -14.09
N LEU A 31 -1.27 -3.13 -12.85
CA LEU A 31 -1.87 -4.28 -12.17
C LEU A 31 -3.36 -4.09 -11.85
N HIS A 32 -3.79 -2.84 -11.65
CA HIS A 32 -5.19 -2.51 -11.40
C HIS A 32 -6.11 -3.01 -12.52
N ARG A 33 -5.64 -2.91 -13.77
CA ARG A 33 -6.38 -3.37 -14.96
C ARG A 33 -6.36 -4.89 -15.13
N SER A 34 -5.40 -5.60 -14.53
CA SER A 34 -5.22 -7.05 -14.64
C SER A 34 -5.57 -7.81 -13.35
N GLY A 35 -6.53 -7.30 -12.57
CA GLY A 35 -7.04 -7.97 -11.37
C GLY A 35 -6.88 -7.17 -10.06
N GLY A 36 -6.04 -6.13 -10.03
CA GLY A 36 -5.86 -5.30 -8.84
C GLY A 36 -7.14 -4.56 -8.41
N ARG A 37 -8.02 -4.20 -9.35
CA ARG A 37 -9.35 -3.63 -9.02
C ARG A 37 -10.21 -4.61 -8.23
N GLU A 38 -10.28 -5.86 -8.65
CA GLU A 38 -11.07 -6.90 -7.99
C GLU A 38 -10.46 -7.25 -6.64
N ALA A 39 -9.13 -7.40 -6.59
CA ALA A 39 -8.39 -7.62 -5.35
C ALA A 39 -8.65 -6.54 -4.30
N SER A 40 -8.56 -5.25 -4.68
CA SER A 40 -8.77 -4.13 -3.74
C SER A 40 -10.21 -4.04 -3.20
N ARG A 41 -11.19 -4.50 -3.98
CA ARG A 41 -12.62 -4.58 -3.59
C ARG A 41 -12.91 -5.80 -2.72
N ALA A 42 -12.14 -6.88 -2.88
CA ALA A 42 -12.29 -8.09 -2.09
C ALA A 42 -11.79 -7.92 -0.65
N LEU A 43 -10.97 -6.90 -0.36
CA LEU A 43 -10.49 -6.62 1.00
C LEU A 43 -11.66 -6.25 1.92
N ARG A 44 -11.86 -7.06 2.97
CA ARG A 44 -12.92 -6.86 3.97
C ARG A 44 -12.32 -6.18 5.21
N LEU A 45 -12.72 -4.94 5.45
CA LEU A 45 -12.40 -4.17 6.65
C LEU A 45 -13.69 -3.56 7.22
N SER A 46 -13.73 -3.38 8.53
CA SER A 46 -14.67 -2.48 9.18
C SER A 46 -14.37 -1.01 8.84
N ALA A 47 -15.36 -0.14 9.05
CA ALA A 47 -15.18 1.30 8.85
C ALA A 47 -14.11 1.90 9.79
N SER A 48 -13.98 1.37 11.01
CA SER A 48 -12.96 1.80 11.96
C SER A 48 -11.56 1.40 11.51
N GLU A 49 -11.35 0.14 11.10
CA GLU A 49 -10.05 -0.33 10.59
C GLU A 49 -9.64 0.46 9.34
N PHE A 50 -10.59 0.73 8.43
CA PHE A 50 -10.32 1.56 7.27
C PHE A 50 -9.89 2.99 7.67
N SER A 51 -10.62 3.61 8.60
CA SER A 51 -10.33 4.98 9.04
C SER A 51 -8.99 5.08 9.77
N GLU A 52 -8.64 4.08 10.58
CA GLU A 52 -7.32 4.02 11.23
C GLU A 52 -6.19 3.94 10.20
N ILE A 53 -6.31 3.08 9.18
CA ILE A 53 -5.29 2.96 8.12
C ILE A 53 -5.20 4.24 7.30
N ASP A 54 -6.32 4.80 6.85
CA ASP A 54 -6.33 6.04 6.07
C ASP A 54 -5.71 7.20 6.84
N HIS A 55 -6.06 7.32 8.13
CA HIS A 55 -5.46 8.33 9.00
C HIS A 55 -3.95 8.14 9.15
N ALA A 56 -3.48 6.92 9.40
CA ALA A 56 -2.06 6.63 9.56
C ALA A 56 -1.27 6.95 8.28
N VAL A 57 -1.71 6.46 7.12
CA VAL A 57 -1.06 6.74 5.83
C VAL A 57 -1.05 8.24 5.53
N ARG A 58 -2.19 8.92 5.74
CA ARG A 58 -2.29 10.36 5.53
C ARG A 58 -1.32 11.12 6.44
N SER A 59 -1.32 10.83 7.73
CA SER A 59 -0.44 11.48 8.71
C SER A 59 1.04 11.27 8.40
N THR A 60 1.40 10.10 7.85
CA THR A 60 2.78 9.81 7.42
C THR A 60 3.20 10.58 6.17
N LEU A 61 2.31 10.75 5.18
CA LEU A 61 2.65 11.38 3.90
C LEU A 61 2.44 12.91 3.89
N LEU A 62 1.52 13.43 4.73
CA LEU A 62 1.17 14.84 4.77
C LEU A 62 2.37 15.79 4.94
N PRO A 63 3.37 15.51 5.81
CA PRO A 63 4.54 16.38 5.96
C PRO A 63 5.36 16.55 4.67
N ARG A 64 5.18 15.66 3.69
CA ARG A 64 5.90 15.66 2.41
C ARG A 64 5.01 16.07 1.23
N ALA A 65 3.78 16.53 1.47
CA ALA A 65 2.82 16.84 0.42
C ALA A 65 3.40 17.80 -0.64
N ASP A 66 3.91 18.96 -0.20
CA ASP A 66 4.49 19.97 -1.10
C ASP A 66 5.71 19.43 -1.86
N GLN A 67 6.57 18.65 -1.20
CA GLN A 67 7.73 18.02 -1.84
C GLN A 67 7.31 17.07 -2.97
N LEU A 68 6.32 16.22 -2.70
CA LEU A 68 5.84 15.22 -3.66
C LEU A 68 5.16 15.90 -4.85
N ASP A 69 4.30 16.89 -4.59
CA ASP A 69 3.59 17.59 -5.65
C ASP A 69 4.49 18.52 -6.47
N ALA A 70 5.59 19.02 -5.88
CA ALA A 70 6.65 19.72 -6.61
C ALA A 70 7.45 18.78 -7.54
N PHE A 71 7.60 17.50 -7.17
CA PHE A 71 8.23 16.50 -8.03
C PHE A 71 7.32 16.09 -9.21
N ARG A 72 6.04 15.81 -8.92
CA ARG A 72 5.01 15.52 -9.93
C ARG A 72 3.67 15.96 -9.39
N THR A 73 2.98 16.84 -10.10
CA THR A 73 1.65 17.30 -9.71
C THR A 73 0.71 16.13 -9.43
N GLY A 74 0.14 16.09 -8.22
CA GLY A 74 -0.79 15.05 -7.80
C GLY A 74 -0.14 13.82 -7.17
N LEU A 75 1.19 13.73 -7.12
CA LEU A 75 1.90 12.58 -6.58
C LEU A 75 1.56 12.33 -5.10
N HIS A 76 1.32 13.36 -4.29
CA HIS A 76 0.91 13.13 -2.91
C HIS A 76 -0.42 12.36 -2.83
N SER A 77 -1.38 12.72 -3.69
CA SER A 77 -2.67 12.03 -3.75
C SER A 77 -2.56 10.61 -4.30
N ASP A 78 -1.74 10.42 -5.35
CA ASP A 78 -1.44 9.11 -5.93
C ASP A 78 -0.78 8.16 -4.92
N ALA A 79 0.27 8.65 -4.24
CA ALA A 79 1.01 7.92 -3.22
C ALA A 79 0.08 7.49 -2.08
N LYS A 80 -0.75 8.41 -1.57
CA LYS A 80 -1.73 8.10 -0.54
C LYS A 80 -2.67 6.98 -0.98
N ALA A 81 -3.21 7.04 -2.20
CA ALA A 81 -4.15 6.05 -2.71
C ALA A 81 -3.52 4.65 -2.77
N VAL A 82 -2.32 4.52 -3.36
CA VAL A 82 -1.65 3.22 -3.51
C VAL A 82 -1.17 2.67 -2.16
N CYS A 83 -0.63 3.51 -1.29
CA CYS A 83 -0.21 3.11 0.06
C CYS A 83 -1.39 2.65 0.93
N CYS A 84 -2.53 3.35 0.88
CA CYS A 84 -3.74 2.92 1.59
C CYS A 84 -4.22 1.54 1.14
N ILE A 85 -4.20 1.24 -0.17
CA ILE A 85 -4.61 -0.07 -0.69
C ILE A 85 -3.66 -1.18 -0.21
N ALA A 86 -2.35 -0.97 -0.30
CA ALA A 86 -1.37 -1.94 0.15
C ALA A 86 -1.40 -2.17 1.66
N ALA A 87 -1.52 -1.10 2.46
CA ALA A 87 -1.65 -1.20 3.92
C ALA A 87 -2.91 -2.01 4.31
N ARG A 88 -4.04 -1.80 3.61
CA ARG A 88 -5.25 -2.61 3.79
C ARG A 88 -5.02 -4.08 3.44
N ALA A 89 -4.27 -4.38 2.38
CA ALA A 89 -3.94 -5.74 1.99
C ALA A 89 -3.06 -6.43 3.05
N ILE A 90 -2.06 -5.74 3.61
CA ILE A 90 -1.20 -6.23 4.70
C ILE A 90 -2.00 -6.49 5.97
N HIS A 91 -2.87 -5.56 6.34
CA HIS A 91 -3.70 -5.68 7.53
C HIS A 91 -4.68 -6.86 7.43
N THR A 92 -5.18 -7.13 6.23
CA THR A 92 -6.12 -8.23 5.97
C THR A 92 -5.47 -9.48 5.38
N ARG A 93 -4.13 -9.58 5.39
CA ARG A 93 -3.37 -10.63 4.68
C ARG A 93 -3.76 -12.05 5.07
N ALA A 94 -4.18 -12.29 6.31
CA ALA A 94 -4.62 -13.62 6.75
C ALA A 94 -6.06 -13.98 6.31
N LYS A 95 -6.81 -13.01 5.80
CA LYS A 95 -8.23 -13.10 5.48
C LYS A 95 -8.53 -12.93 4.00
N CYS A 96 -7.57 -12.48 3.19
CA CYS A 96 -7.73 -12.31 1.75
C CYS A 96 -7.12 -13.50 0.98
N ALA A 97 -7.47 -13.64 -0.29
CA ALA A 97 -6.85 -14.64 -1.15
C ALA A 97 -5.39 -14.25 -1.43
N GLU A 98 -4.48 -15.23 -1.43
CA GLU A 98 -3.05 -15.00 -1.69
C GLU A 98 -2.81 -14.28 -3.02
N ALA A 99 -3.53 -14.65 -4.08
CA ALA A 99 -3.44 -13.99 -5.39
C ALA A 99 -3.84 -12.51 -5.32
N HIS A 100 -4.85 -12.16 -4.51
CA HIS A 100 -5.25 -10.77 -4.27
C HIS A 100 -4.21 -10.02 -3.44
N TYR A 101 -3.63 -10.67 -2.44
CA TYR A 101 -2.54 -10.07 -1.66
C TYR A 101 -1.35 -9.75 -2.56
N ARG A 102 -0.87 -10.74 -3.32
CA ARG A 102 0.30 -10.62 -4.18
C ARG A 102 0.16 -9.48 -5.18
N VAL A 103 -0.96 -9.40 -5.91
CA VAL A 103 -1.14 -8.34 -6.92
C VAL A 103 -1.16 -6.93 -6.32
N LEU A 104 -1.59 -6.77 -5.07
CA LEU A 104 -1.65 -5.46 -4.41
C LEU A 104 -0.31 -5.05 -3.78
N ILE A 105 0.53 -6.02 -3.45
CA ILE A 105 1.83 -5.79 -2.78
C ILE A 105 3.00 -5.80 -3.76
N GLU A 106 2.86 -6.48 -4.90
CA GLU A 106 3.87 -6.56 -5.96
C GLU A 106 4.52 -5.20 -6.31
N PRO A 107 3.79 -4.07 -6.44
CA PRO A 107 4.43 -2.78 -6.73
C PRO A 107 5.47 -2.36 -5.69
N PHE A 108 5.21 -2.65 -4.43
CA PHE A 108 6.09 -2.29 -3.31
C PHE A 108 7.24 -3.29 -3.16
N ALA A 109 6.95 -4.58 -3.28
CA ALA A 109 7.98 -5.63 -3.27
C ALA A 109 8.99 -5.42 -4.41
N ALA A 110 8.52 -5.11 -5.63
CA ALA A 110 9.38 -4.79 -6.76
C ALA A 110 10.22 -3.51 -6.57
N ALA A 111 9.76 -2.59 -5.69
CA ALA A 111 10.49 -1.40 -5.30
C ALA A 111 11.46 -1.64 -4.11
N GLY A 112 11.61 -2.90 -3.66
CA GLY A 112 12.49 -3.27 -2.55
C GLY A 112 11.94 -2.94 -1.16
N VAL A 113 10.65 -2.63 -1.03
CA VAL A 113 10.01 -2.45 0.27
C VAL A 113 9.82 -3.81 0.92
N ASP A 114 10.24 -3.94 2.17
CA ASP A 114 9.95 -5.14 2.96
C ASP A 114 8.45 -5.26 3.20
N THR A 115 7.87 -6.35 2.72
CA THR A 115 6.43 -6.60 2.78
C THR A 115 6.20 -7.96 3.41
N PRO A 116 5.32 -8.07 4.41
CA PRO A 116 5.13 -9.33 5.11
C PRO A 116 4.62 -10.42 4.17
N ALA A 117 5.07 -11.66 4.35
CA ALA A 117 4.56 -12.78 3.57
C ALA A 117 3.07 -13.03 3.85
N HIS A 118 2.35 -13.53 2.85
CA HIS A 118 1.02 -14.06 3.06
C HIS A 118 1.12 -15.35 3.90
N PRO A 119 0.25 -15.58 4.91
CA PRO A 119 0.40 -16.73 5.81
C PRO A 119 0.30 -18.10 5.13
N ALA A 120 -0.30 -18.19 3.94
CA ALA A 120 -0.36 -19.42 3.14
C ALA A 120 0.92 -19.69 2.31
N THR A 121 1.82 -18.71 2.21
CA THR A 121 3.11 -18.88 1.54
C THR A 121 4.08 -19.57 2.52
N PRO A 122 4.55 -20.79 2.24
CA PRO A 122 5.51 -21.47 3.11
C PRO A 122 6.85 -20.71 3.16
N PRO A 123 7.60 -20.76 4.28
CA PRO A 123 8.94 -20.19 4.33
C PRO A 123 9.82 -20.92 3.30
N SER A 124 10.50 -20.15 2.45
CA SER A 124 11.53 -20.65 1.53
C SER A 124 12.81 -21.02 2.28
#